data_AF-A0AAE3YKK3-F1
#
_entry.id   AF-A0AAE3YKK3-F1
#
_cell.length_a   1.000
_cell.length_b   1.000
_cell.length_c   1.000
_cell.angle_alpha   90.00
_cell.angle_beta   90.00
_cell.angle_gamma   90.00
#
_symmetry.space_group_name_H-M   'P 1'
#
loop_
_entity.id
_entity.type
_entity.pdbx_description
1 polymer ?
#
loop_
_entity_poly.entity_id
_entity_poly.type
_entity_poly.pdbx_seq_one_letter_code
_entity_poly.pdbx_strand_id
1 'polypeptide(L)' 'MPPTVSTGADVVAPIRVPLIAWLLAVVALGVVYLLLQENGLVTTGQIAAYLHEFTHDGRHALGVPCH' A
#
# COMPACT_ATOMS: atom_id res chain seq x y z
N MET A 1 -3.78 9.74 53.05
CA MET A 1 -4.05 10.58 51.87
C MET A 1 -3.82 9.74 50.63
N PRO A 2 -4.80 9.56 49.74
CA PRO A 2 -4.56 8.87 48.47
C PRO A 2 -3.79 9.79 47.51
N PRO A 3 -2.90 9.26 46.66
CA PRO A 3 -2.27 10.05 45.61
C PRO A 3 -3.29 10.38 44.52
N THR A 4 -3.41 11.67 44.18
CA THR A 4 -4.17 12.12 43.02
C THR A 4 -3.31 11.90 41.77
N VAL A 5 -3.65 10.89 40.96
CA VAL A 5 -3.03 10.70 39.65
C VAL A 5 -3.70 11.65 38.67
N SER A 6 -2.95 12.64 38.19
CA SER A 6 -3.39 13.51 37.10
C SER A 6 -3.21 12.76 35.77
N THR A 7 -4.29 12.16 35.27
CA THR A 7 -4.33 11.59 33.91
C THR A 7 -4.33 12.73 32.91
N GLY A 8 -3.14 13.21 32.53
CA GLY A 8 -2.99 14.03 31.34
C GLY A 8 -3.42 13.19 30.15
N ALA A 9 -4.55 13.52 29.53
CA ALA A 9 -4.91 12.95 28.24
C ALA A 9 -3.90 13.46 27.22
N ASP A 10 -2.98 12.60 26.78
CA ASP A 10 -2.09 12.91 25.66
C ASP A 10 -2.96 13.15 24.42
N VAL A 11 -3.15 14.43 24.08
CA VAL A 11 -3.86 14.82 22.87
C VAL A 11 -2.91 14.55 21.70
N VAL A 12 -3.13 13.45 20.98
CA VAL A 12 -2.39 13.14 19.76
C VAL A 12 -2.64 14.26 18.74
N ALA A 13 -1.60 14.99 18.39
CA ALA A 13 -1.69 16.05 17.40
C ALA A 13 -2.04 15.46 16.01
N PRO A 14 -2.97 16.07 15.26
CA PRO A 14 -3.35 15.57 13.95
C PRO A 14 -2.21 15.74 12.95
N ILE A 15 -1.90 14.68 12.20
CA ILE A 15 -0.91 14.71 11.13
C ILE A 15 -1.48 15.49 9.94
N ARG A 16 -0.79 16.55 9.54
CA ARG A 16 -1.10 17.32 8.33
C ARG A 16 -0.40 16.66 7.14
N VAL A 17 -1.15 15.91 6.35
CA VAL A 17 -0.64 15.31 5.10
C VAL A 17 -0.81 16.32 3.96
N PRO A 18 0.25 16.69 3.23
CA PRO A 18 0.14 17.65 2.14
C PRO A 18 -0.66 17.06 0.97
N LEU A 19 -1.39 17.90 0.22
CA LEU A 19 -2.21 17.47 -0.91
C LEU A 19 -1.43 16.64 -1.93
N ILE A 20 -0.16 17.00 -2.18
CA ILE A 20 0.69 16.25 -3.12
C ILE A 20 0.87 14.79 -2.71
N ALA A 21 0.92 14.47 -1.42
CA ALA A 21 1.04 13.09 -0.98
C ALA A 21 -0.21 12.27 -1.32
N TRP A 22 -1.40 12.87 -1.21
CA TRP A 22 -2.64 12.25 -1.66
C TRP A 22 -2.70 12.07 -3.17
N LEU A 23 -2.26 13.08 -3.93
CA LEU A 23 -2.16 12.96 -5.39
C LEU A 23 -1.22 11.84 -5.81
N LEU A 24 -0.05 11.74 -5.17
CA LEU A 24 0.90 10.64 -5.40
C LEU A 24 0.30 9.29 -5.01
N ALA A 25 -0.44 9.20 -3.92
CA ALA A 25 -1.10 7.97 -3.51
C ALA A 25 -2.14 7.51 -4.56
N VAL A 26 -2.94 8.44 -5.10
CA VAL A 26 -3.91 8.15 -6.16
C VAL A 26 -3.20 7.70 -7.44
N VAL A 27 -2.14 8.39 -7.84
CA VAL A 27 -1.34 8.00 -9.02
C VAL A 27 -0.72 6.61 -8.82
N ALA A 28 -0.12 6.33 -7.66
CA ALA A 28 0.46 5.03 -7.34
C ALA A 28 -0.59 3.92 -7.40
N LEU A 29 -1.78 4.16 -6.84
CA LEU A 29 -2.88 3.20 -6.90
C LEU A 29 -3.33 2.95 -8.35
N GLY A 30 -3.40 4.00 -9.17
CA GLY A 30 -3.71 3.89 -10.59
C GLY A 30 -2.66 3.07 -11.35
N VAL A 31 -1.38 3.29 -11.07
CA VAL A 31 -0.28 2.50 -11.65
C VAL A 31 -0.40 1.03 -11.25
N VAL A 32 -0.61 0.74 -9.97
CA VAL A 32 -0.80 -0.64 -9.49
C VAL A 32 -2.01 -1.30 -10.16
N TYR A 33 -3.13 -0.58 -10.28
CA TYR A 33 -4.32 -1.08 -10.97
C TYR A 33 -4.05 -1.40 -12.44
N LEU A 34 -3.36 -0.51 -13.15
CA LEU A 34 -2.98 -0.74 -14.54
C LEU A 34 -2.03 -1.94 -14.67
N LEU A 35 -1.01 -2.04 -13.82
CA LEU A 35 -0.09 -3.17 -13.81
C LEU A 35 -0.78 -4.51 -13.54
N LEU A 36 -1.84 -4.51 -12.72
CA LEU A 36 -2.58 -5.73 -12.41
C LEU A 36 -3.58 -6.13 -13.52
N GLN A 37 -4.01 -5.17 -14.34
CA GLN A 37 -4.96 -5.38 -15.44
C GLN A 37 -4.31 -5.48 -16.82
N GLU A 38 -3.06 -5.06 -16.96
CA GLU A 38 -2.37 -5.04 -18.25
C GLU A 38 -1.93 -6.45 -18.67
N ASN A 39 -2.06 -6.75 -19.96
CA ASN A 39 -1.83 -8.10 -20.54
C ASN A 39 -0.45 -8.20 -21.23
N GLY A 40 0.57 -7.52 -20.71
CA GLY A 40 1.90 -7.42 -21.32
C GLY A 40 2.02 -6.34 -22.41
N LEU A 41 1.14 -5.33 -22.42
CA LEU A 41 1.16 -4.26 -23.43
C LEU A 41 2.27 -3.22 -23.15
N VAL A 42 2.47 -2.92 -21.87
CA VAL A 42 3.45 -1.91 -21.42
C VAL A 42 4.70 -2.59 -20.85
N THR A 43 4.52 -3.81 -20.35
CA THR A 43 5.56 -4.62 -19.73
C THR A 43 5.91 -5.77 -20.66
N THR A 44 7.10 -5.75 -21.27
CA THR A 44 7.53 -6.81 -22.20
C THR A 44 8.81 -7.51 -21.73
N GLY A 45 8.98 -8.76 -22.17
CA GLY A 45 10.19 -9.55 -21.93
C GLY A 45 10.45 -9.85 -20.45
N GLN A 46 11.66 -9.53 -19.99
CA GLN A 46 12.13 -9.87 -18.64
C GLN A 46 11.33 -9.18 -17.53
N ILE A 47 10.87 -7.95 -17.76
CA ILE A 47 10.11 -7.19 -16.77
C ILE A 47 8.75 -7.88 -16.50
N ALA A 48 8.11 -8.40 -17.56
CA ALA A 48 6.86 -9.13 -17.45
C ALA A 48 7.03 -10.42 -16.65
N ALA A 49 8.13 -11.15 -16.87
CA ALA A 49 8.44 -12.37 -16.12
C ALA A 49 8.70 -12.09 -14.63
N TYR A 50 9.43 -11.02 -14.31
CA TYR A 50 9.63 -10.60 -12.92
C TYR A 50 8.33 -10.22 -12.22
N LEU A 51 7.47 -9.46 -12.89
CA LEU A 51 6.16 -9.09 -12.35
C LEU A 51 5.25 -10.31 -12.20
N HIS A 52 5.30 -11.26 -13.12
CA HIS A 52 4.57 -12.52 -13.02
C HIS A 52 4.93 -13.28 -11.75
N GLU A 53 6.23 -13.47 -11.49
CA GLU A 53 6.69 -14.20 -10.30
C GLU A 53 6.44 -13.41 -9.01
N PHE A 54 6.69 -12.10 -8.99
CA PHE A 54 6.41 -11.26 -7.84
C PHE A 54 4.92 -11.30 -7.44
N THR A 55 4.02 -11.26 -8.43
CA THR A 55 2.58 -11.31 -8.17
C THR A 55 2.14 -12.71 -7.76
N HIS A 56 2.77 -13.75 -8.34
CA HIS A 56 2.59 -15.14 -7.94
C HIS A 56 3.00 -15.38 -6.48
N ASP A 57 4.11 -14.80 -6.02
CA ASP A 57 4.54 -14.86 -4.62
C ASP A 57 3.67 -14.01 -3.70
N GLY A 58 3.27 -12.82 -4.17
CA GLY A 58 2.40 -11.91 -3.43
C GLY A 58 1.06 -12.54 -3.05
N ARG A 59 0.44 -13.34 -3.93
CA ARG A 59 -0.81 -14.04 -3.58
C ARG A 59 -0.62 -15.06 -2.47
N HIS A 60 0.54 -15.72 -2.40
CA HIS A 60 0.87 -16.63 -1.31
C HIS A 60 1.07 -15.88 0.00
N ALA A 61 1.79 -14.75 -0.02
CA ALA A 61 2.02 -13.92 1.16
C ALA A 61 0.73 -13.31 1.73
N LEU A 62 -0.22 -12.96 0.86
CA LEU A 62 -1.52 -12.38 1.25
C LEU A 62 -2.59 -13.44 1.55
N GLY A 63 -2.28 -14.73 1.44
CA GLY A 63 -3.21 -15.82 1.70
C GLY A 63 -4.37 -15.90 0.69
N VAL A 64 -4.19 -15.31 -0.49
CA VAL A 64 -5.20 -15.34 -1.56
C VAL A 64 -5.22 -16.76 -2.15
N PRO A 65 -6.39 -17.44 -2.23
CA PRO A 65 -6.46 -18.80 -2.72
C PRO A 65 -5.95 -18.93 -4.15
N CYS A 66 -5.21 -20.00 -4.39
CA CYS A 66 -4.49 -20.23 -5.64
C CYS A 66 -5.35 -20.92 -6.71
N HIS A 67 -6.54 -21.43 -6.34
CA HIS A 67 -7.46 -22.20 -7.17
C HIS A 67 -8.92 -21.84 -6.85
#